data_AF-A0A2T1CNG8-F1
#
_entry.id   AF-A0A2T1CNG8-F1
#
_cell.length_a   1.000
_cell.length_b   1.000
_cell.length_c   1.000
_cell.angle_alpha   90.00
_cell.angle_beta   90.00
_cell.angle_gamma   90.00
#
_symmetry.space_group_name_H-M   'P 1'
#
loop_
_entity.id
_entity.type
_entity.pdbx_description
1 polymer ?
#
loop_
_entity_poly.entity_id
_entity_poly.type
_entity_poly.pdbx_seq_one_letter_code
_entity_poly.pdbx_strand_id
1 'polypeptide(L)'
;MSAEVKRLSLCPEEKAPSAPPHPTPQTDSKPDAHQAVPDHDSESAALTGTVLSVQANYYWVKLHHPPTEPDVQNPSTLLCTRRTRLKKIGQQVMVGDRVLVEEPDWAGGRGAIAQVFPRQTELDRPPIANADQLLLVFALEEPTLDPVQLSRFLVKAESTGLSVCLCLNKSDLVTAAAQEEWLDRLQAWGYDPLFVSVYKKMGLEAVQA
;
A
#
# COMPACT_ATOMS: atom_id res chain seq x y z
N MET A 1 -37.41 10.19 -26.95
CA MET A 1 -36.84 9.14 -27.82
C MET A 1 -36.60 7.93 -26.94
N SER A 2 -37.53 6.97 -27.01
CA SER A 2 -37.53 5.73 -26.25
C SER A 2 -36.47 4.77 -26.81
N ALA A 3 -35.80 4.04 -25.92
CA ALA A 3 -35.09 2.81 -26.29
C ALA A 3 -35.49 1.72 -25.29
N GLU A 4 -36.14 0.70 -25.83
CA GLU A 4 -36.77 -0.42 -25.14
C GLU A 4 -36.08 -1.73 -25.59
N VAL A 5 -35.72 -2.55 -24.60
CA VAL A 5 -35.67 -4.04 -24.56
C VAL A 5 -34.78 -4.83 -25.55
N LYS A 6 -33.89 -5.66 -24.98
CA LYS A 6 -33.92 -7.12 -25.24
C LYS A 6 -33.26 -7.97 -24.14
N ARG A 7 -34.10 -8.82 -23.53
CA ARG A 7 -33.79 -9.95 -22.63
C ARG A 7 -33.70 -11.24 -23.47
N LEU A 8 -32.73 -12.12 -23.16
CA LEU A 8 -32.71 -13.59 -23.35
C LEU A 8 -32.18 -14.12 -21.99
N SER A 9 -32.81 -14.93 -21.12
CA SER A 9 -33.57 -16.22 -21.22
C SER A 9 -32.84 -17.26 -22.07
N LEU A 10 -32.52 -18.49 -21.66
CA LEU A 10 -32.48 -19.30 -20.43
C LEU A 10 -32.01 -20.70 -20.92
N CYS A 11 -31.50 -21.57 -20.02
CA CYS A 11 -31.49 -23.05 -20.02
C CYS A 11 -30.10 -23.64 -19.64
N PRO A 12 -30.02 -24.83 -19.03
CA PRO A 12 -30.67 -25.25 -17.78
C PRO A 12 -29.70 -26.00 -16.81
N GLU A 13 -30.21 -26.27 -15.61
CA GLU A 13 -29.65 -27.13 -14.55
C GLU A 13 -29.22 -28.54 -15.01
N GLU A 14 -28.13 -29.04 -14.43
CA GLU A 14 -27.94 -30.49 -14.23
C GLU A 14 -27.51 -30.76 -12.77
N LYS A 15 -28.11 -31.78 -12.17
CA LYS A 15 -28.14 -32.09 -10.74
C LYS A 15 -27.80 -33.56 -10.53
N ALA A 16 -27.13 -33.84 -9.40
CA ALA A 16 -27.07 -35.09 -8.61
C ALA A 16 -25.89 -36.07 -8.88
N PRO A 17 -25.52 -36.99 -7.96
CA PRO A 17 -25.59 -36.98 -6.48
C PRO A 17 -24.39 -37.62 -5.71
N SER A 18 -24.42 -37.46 -4.37
CA SER A 18 -24.10 -38.43 -3.29
C SER A 18 -22.67 -38.98 -3.03
N ALA A 19 -22.09 -38.54 -1.91
CA ALA A 19 -21.36 -39.39 -0.94
C ALA A 19 -22.38 -40.23 -0.10
N PRO A 20 -22.05 -41.21 0.80
CA PRO A 20 -20.81 -41.52 1.55
C PRO A 20 -20.54 -43.09 1.59
N PRO A 21 -19.86 -43.79 2.56
CA PRO A 21 -19.31 -43.40 3.87
C PRO A 21 -17.91 -43.95 4.28
N HIS A 22 -17.46 -43.44 5.43
CA HIS A 22 -16.35 -43.91 6.27
C HIS A 22 -16.40 -45.42 6.60
N PRO A 23 -15.23 -45.97 6.97
CA PRO A 23 -15.16 -46.77 8.20
C PRO A 23 -14.06 -46.30 9.16
N THR A 24 -14.31 -46.50 10.46
CA THR A 24 -13.38 -46.41 11.60
C THR A 24 -13.48 -47.75 12.34
N PRO A 25 -12.69 -48.04 13.39
CA PRO A 25 -11.24 -48.20 13.55
C PRO A 25 -10.86 -49.66 13.96
N GLN A 26 -9.55 -49.99 14.02
CA GLN A 26 -8.92 -51.00 14.91
C GLN A 26 -7.39 -50.97 14.65
N THR A 27 -6.57 -50.35 15.52
CA THR A 27 -5.75 -50.96 16.60
C THR A 27 -4.97 -52.22 16.20
N ASP A 28 -3.64 -52.13 16.10
CA ASP A 28 -2.75 -52.84 17.03
C ASP A 28 -1.26 -52.43 16.93
N SER A 29 -0.70 -52.05 18.09
CA SER A 29 0.60 -52.48 18.64
C SER A 29 1.97 -52.00 18.10
N LYS A 30 2.54 -51.07 18.90
CA LYS A 30 3.90 -51.01 19.50
C LYS A 30 5.09 -50.30 18.80
N PRO A 31 6.05 -49.76 19.62
CA PRO A 31 6.92 -48.63 19.30
C PRO A 31 8.33 -49.06 18.91
N ASP A 32 9.05 -48.19 18.20
CA ASP A 32 10.51 -48.13 18.31
C ASP A 32 11.02 -46.70 18.12
N ALA A 33 11.99 -46.37 18.96
CA ALA A 33 12.55 -45.05 19.16
C ALA A 33 13.66 -44.72 18.15
N HIS A 34 14.05 -43.45 18.15
CA HIS A 34 15.25 -42.85 17.53
C HIS A 34 15.18 -42.57 16.03
N GLN A 35 14.89 -41.31 15.68
CA GLN A 35 15.97 -40.44 15.22
C GLN A 35 15.56 -38.98 15.44
N ALA A 36 16.28 -38.30 16.33
CA ALA A 36 16.14 -36.88 16.61
C ALA A 36 16.46 -36.05 15.35
N VAL A 37 15.54 -35.18 14.98
CA VAL A 37 15.81 -34.04 14.10
C VAL A 37 16.42 -32.97 15.00
N PRO A 38 17.62 -32.44 14.73
CA PRO A 38 18.16 -31.37 15.54
C PRO A 38 17.46 -30.07 15.15
N ASP A 39 16.55 -29.65 16.02
CA ASP A 39 16.08 -28.27 16.14
C ASP A 39 17.29 -27.38 16.42
N HIS A 40 17.80 -26.72 15.39
CA HIS A 40 18.68 -25.56 15.57
C HIS A 40 17.80 -24.31 15.63
N ASP A 41 17.20 -24.13 16.80
CA ASP A 41 16.66 -22.86 17.26
C ASP A 41 17.77 -21.81 17.28
N SER A 42 17.69 -20.90 16.32
CA SER A 42 18.28 -19.57 16.38
C SER A 42 17.34 -18.65 15.61
N GLU A 43 16.08 -18.58 16.07
CA GLU A 43 15.15 -17.52 15.68
C GLU A 43 15.73 -16.18 16.15
N SER A 44 16.70 -15.66 15.40
CA SER A 44 16.89 -14.21 15.31
C SER A 44 15.56 -13.69 14.81
N ALA A 45 14.78 -13.05 15.69
CA ALA A 45 13.51 -12.43 15.34
C ALA A 45 13.68 -11.68 14.01
N ALA A 46 12.95 -12.12 12.98
CA ALA A 46 13.16 -11.64 11.62
C ALA A 46 13.02 -10.11 11.60
N LEU A 47 14.13 -9.41 11.35
CA LEU A 47 14.15 -7.97 11.43
C LEU A 47 13.50 -7.39 10.17
N THR A 48 12.26 -6.94 10.29
CA THR A 48 11.50 -6.38 9.16
C THR A 48 11.39 -4.86 9.25
N GLY A 49 11.23 -4.25 8.09
CA GLY A 49 11.01 -2.81 8.00
C GLY A 49 10.36 -2.37 6.70
N THR A 50 10.13 -1.07 6.59
CA THR A 50 9.59 -0.40 5.40
C THR A 50 10.62 0.56 4.82
N VAL A 51 10.83 0.50 3.51
CA VAL A 51 11.73 1.41 2.79
C VAL A 51 11.13 2.82 2.75
N LEU A 52 11.77 3.79 3.40
CA LEU A 52 11.35 5.19 3.43
C LEU A 52 11.84 5.98 2.22
N SER A 53 13.08 5.73 1.77
CA SER A 53 13.65 6.41 0.62
C SER A 53 14.73 5.56 -0.05
N VAL A 54 14.94 5.82 -1.33
CA VAL A 54 15.95 5.18 -2.16
C VAL A 54 16.90 6.25 -2.68
N GLN A 55 18.21 6.08 -2.42
CA GLN A 55 19.25 7.00 -2.88
C GLN A 55 20.40 6.18 -3.48
N ALA A 56 20.46 6.15 -4.82
CA ALA A 56 21.41 5.33 -5.57
C ALA A 56 21.37 3.84 -5.15
N ASN A 57 22.35 3.37 -4.39
CA ASN A 57 22.47 1.99 -3.90
C ASN A 57 22.07 1.79 -2.44
N TYR A 58 21.62 2.87 -1.79
CA TYR A 58 21.27 2.89 -0.38
C TYR A 58 19.77 3.07 -0.19
N TYR A 59 19.26 2.43 0.87
CA TYR A 59 17.85 2.36 1.20
C TYR A 59 17.70 2.72 2.66
N TRP A 60 16.96 3.79 2.97
CA TRP A 60 16.59 4.07 4.35
C TRP A 60 15.42 3.18 4.72
N VAL A 61 15.60 2.31 5.71
CA VAL A 61 14.58 1.34 6.15
C VAL A 61 14.15 1.68 7.58
N LYS A 62 12.87 1.94 7.78
CA LYS A 62 12.26 2.06 9.11
C LYS A 62 11.93 0.67 9.63
N LEU A 63 12.46 0.32 10.79
CA LEU A 63 12.21 -0.96 11.43
C LEU A 63 10.82 -0.99 12.07
N HIS A 64 10.10 -2.11 11.93
CA HIS A 64 8.79 -2.29 12.56
C HIS A 64 8.92 -2.58 14.06
N HIS A 65 9.94 -3.36 14.42
CA HIS A 65 10.27 -3.72 15.81
C HIS A 65 11.73 -3.35 16.06
N PRO A 66 12.02 -2.09 16.44
CA PRO A 66 13.38 -1.68 16.76
C PRO A 66 13.86 -2.38 18.05
N PRO A 67 15.16 -2.69 18.18
CA PRO A 67 15.71 -3.23 19.41
C PRO A 67 15.58 -2.22 20.55
N THR A 68 15.20 -2.68 21.74
CA THR A 68 14.98 -1.88 22.95
C THR A 68 16.27 -1.53 23.70
N GLU A 69 17.42 -1.54 23.01
CA GLU A 69 18.73 -1.33 23.63
C GLU A 69 18.93 0.18 23.95
N PRO A 70 19.31 0.54 25.19
CA PRO A 70 19.28 1.92 25.68
C PRO A 70 20.38 2.87 25.13
N ASP A 71 21.31 2.38 24.30
CA ASP A 71 22.53 3.12 23.92
C ASP A 71 22.66 3.42 22.41
N VAL A 72 21.60 3.21 21.62
CA VAL A 72 21.64 3.42 20.16
C VAL A 72 21.01 4.78 19.82
N GLN A 73 21.79 5.70 19.24
CA GLN A 73 21.25 6.88 18.57
C GLN A 73 20.55 6.45 17.27
N ASN A 74 19.20 6.45 17.31
CA ASN A 74 18.25 6.06 16.25
C ASN A 74 18.15 4.55 15.91
N PRO A 75 17.60 3.70 16.80
CA PRO A 75 17.35 2.28 16.52
C PRO A 75 16.14 2.05 15.59
N SER A 76 15.39 3.09 15.22
CA SER A 76 14.15 2.97 14.43
C SER A 76 14.39 2.95 12.93
N THR A 77 15.58 3.35 12.46
CA THR A 77 15.91 3.42 11.04
C THR A 77 17.33 2.95 10.76
N LEU A 78 17.52 2.18 9.69
CA LEU A 78 18.83 1.73 9.22
C LEU A 78 19.09 2.19 7.80
N LEU A 79 20.36 2.49 7.50
CA LEU A 79 20.85 2.67 6.15
C LEU A 79 21.26 1.32 5.55
N CYS A 80 20.42 0.79 4.67
CA CYS A 80 20.60 -0.53 4.12
C CYS A 80 21.17 -0.53 2.70
N THR A 81 21.84 -1.62 2.34
CA THR A 81 22.21 -1.93 0.96
C THR A 81 21.50 -3.20 0.48
N ARG A 82 21.33 -3.35 -0.83
CA ARG A 82 20.71 -4.55 -1.40
C ARG A 82 21.73 -5.70 -1.51
N ARG A 83 21.42 -6.87 -0.94
CA ARG A 83 22.28 -8.06 -1.06
C ARG A 83 22.46 -8.48 -2.52
N THR A 84 23.62 -9.06 -2.82
CA THR A 84 24.00 -9.49 -4.17
C THR A 84 23.00 -10.48 -4.77
N ARG A 85 22.38 -11.35 -3.96
CA ARG A 85 21.34 -12.28 -4.40
C ARG A 85 20.15 -11.55 -5.04
N LEU A 86 19.65 -10.49 -4.40
CA LEU A 86 18.56 -9.67 -4.92
C LEU A 86 18.93 -8.96 -6.22
N LYS A 87 20.19 -8.52 -6.36
CA LYS A 87 20.70 -7.95 -7.61
C LYS A 87 20.69 -8.97 -8.75
N LYS A 88 21.11 -10.21 -8.47
CA LYS A 88 21.18 -11.30 -9.48
C LYS A 88 19.82 -11.73 -9.99
N ILE A 89 18.81 -11.77 -9.12
CA ILE A 89 17.42 -12.10 -9.52
C ILE A 89 16.66 -10.90 -10.09
N GLY A 90 17.29 -9.72 -10.18
CA GLY A 90 16.66 -8.51 -10.73
C GLY A 90 15.59 -7.89 -9.83
N GLN A 91 15.45 -8.32 -8.57
CA GLN A 91 14.44 -7.80 -7.65
C GLN A 91 14.69 -6.31 -7.38
N GLN A 92 13.75 -5.47 -7.82
CA GLN A 92 13.75 -4.05 -7.53
C GLN A 92 13.26 -3.81 -6.10
N VAL A 93 13.81 -2.77 -5.47
CA VAL A 93 13.43 -2.29 -4.16
C VAL A 93 12.97 -0.84 -4.35
N MET A 94 11.75 -0.54 -3.95
CA MET A 94 11.07 0.75 -4.14
C MET A 94 10.70 1.35 -2.78
N VAL A 95 10.36 2.64 -2.77
CA VAL A 95 9.81 3.28 -1.57
C VAL A 95 8.50 2.59 -1.20
N GLY A 96 8.28 2.36 0.09
CA GLY A 96 7.11 1.66 0.61
C GLY A 96 7.21 0.12 0.57
N ASP A 97 8.26 -0.46 -0.03
CA ASP A 97 8.48 -1.90 0.04
C ASP A 97 8.68 -2.34 1.50
N ARG A 98 7.99 -3.42 1.88
CA ARG A 98 8.27 -4.14 3.12
C ARG A 98 9.46 -5.06 2.85
N VAL A 99 10.44 -5.07 3.74
CA VAL A 99 11.69 -5.78 3.53
C VAL A 99 12.15 -6.54 4.77
N LEU A 100 12.89 -7.62 4.54
CA LEU A 100 13.67 -8.32 5.56
C LEU A 100 15.10 -7.75 5.56
N VAL A 101 15.55 -7.34 6.73
CA VAL A 101 16.89 -6.83 6.98
C VAL A 101 17.70 -7.90 7.71
N GLU A 102 18.93 -8.13 7.26
CA GLU A 102 19.90 -9.03 7.89
C GLU A 102 21.17 -8.24 8.25
N GLU A 103 21.97 -8.81 9.14
CA GLU A 103 23.29 -8.29 9.55
C GLU A 103 23.23 -6.81 9.98
N PRO A 104 22.33 -6.43 10.93
CA PRO A 104 22.27 -5.06 11.39
C PRO A 104 23.54 -4.69 12.18
N ASP A 105 24.21 -3.63 11.74
CA ASP A 105 25.24 -2.95 12.49
C ASP A 105 24.59 -1.79 13.24
N TRP A 106 24.22 -2.04 14.51
CA TRP A 106 23.53 -1.07 15.36
C TRP A 106 24.40 0.14 15.71
N ALA A 107 25.71 -0.05 15.87
CA ALA A 107 26.64 1.04 16.17
C ALA A 107 26.82 1.97 14.97
N GLY A 108 26.83 1.42 13.75
CA GLY A 108 26.94 2.18 12.50
C GLY A 108 25.61 2.59 11.86
N GLY A 109 24.48 2.12 12.38
CA GLY A 109 23.14 2.35 11.82
C GLY A 109 22.96 1.75 10.42
N ARG A 110 23.55 0.58 10.15
CA ARG A 110 23.59 -0.05 8.82
C ARG A 110 22.92 -1.43 8.81
N GLY A 111 22.56 -1.90 7.61
CA GLY A 111 22.10 -3.27 7.42
C GLY A 111 22.07 -3.70 5.96
N ALA A 112 21.57 -4.90 5.69
CA ALA A 112 21.43 -5.42 4.34
C ALA A 112 20.00 -5.92 4.08
N ILE A 113 19.39 -5.48 2.97
CA ILE A 113 18.10 -6.01 2.51
C ILE A 113 18.33 -7.40 1.93
N ALA A 114 17.73 -8.40 2.55
CA ALA A 114 17.84 -9.81 2.17
C ALA A 114 16.67 -10.30 1.31
N GLN A 115 15.48 -9.71 1.53
CA GLN A 115 14.24 -10.04 0.83
C GLN A 115 13.31 -8.81 0.76
N VAL A 116 12.54 -8.74 -0.33
CA VAL A 116 11.38 -7.83 -0.48
C VAL A 116 10.13 -8.69 -0.37
N PHE A 117 9.17 -8.29 0.46
CA PHE A 117 7.90 -8.99 0.60
C PHE A 117 6.96 -8.68 -0.58
N PRO A 118 5.96 -9.54 -0.87
CA PRO A 118 4.97 -9.27 -1.91
C PRO A 118 4.27 -7.93 -1.71
N ARG A 119 4.14 -7.16 -2.79
CA ARG A 119 3.47 -5.85 -2.81
C ARG A 119 1.97 -6.03 -2.84
N GLN A 120 1.26 -5.20 -2.09
CA GLN A 120 -0.21 -5.11 -2.17
C GLN A 120 -0.63 -4.17 -3.29
N THR A 121 0.09 -3.06 -3.46
CA THR A 121 -0.13 -2.06 -4.51
C THR A 121 1.21 -1.61 -5.08
N GLU A 122 1.19 -1.11 -6.33
CA GLU A 122 2.37 -0.59 -7.00
C GLU A 122 2.00 0.58 -7.90
N LEU A 123 2.65 1.72 -7.69
CA LEU A 123 2.61 2.90 -8.54
C LEU A 123 3.87 2.96 -9.39
N ASP A 124 3.69 3.18 -10.70
CA ASP A 124 4.79 3.23 -11.67
C ASP A 124 5.57 4.54 -11.60
N ARG A 125 4.86 5.66 -11.39
CA ARG A 125 5.42 7.01 -11.48
C ARG A 125 4.82 7.96 -10.44
N PRO A 126 5.58 8.35 -9.39
CA PRO A 126 6.89 7.80 -9.01
C PRO A 126 6.79 6.34 -8.55
N PRO A 127 7.90 5.58 -8.59
CA PRO A 127 7.94 4.19 -8.16
C PRO A 127 7.69 4.07 -6.64
N ILE A 128 6.46 3.73 -6.26
CA ILE A 128 6.02 3.56 -4.86
C ILE A 128 5.27 2.24 -4.74
N ALA A 129 5.57 1.45 -3.72
CA ALA A 129 4.85 0.23 -3.38
C ALA A 129 4.02 0.43 -2.11
N ASN A 130 2.94 -0.34 -1.97
CA ASN A 130 2.10 -0.38 -0.77
C ASN A 130 1.54 1.00 -0.36
N ALA A 131 1.20 1.83 -1.35
CA ALA A 131 0.37 3.00 -1.14
C ALA A 131 -1.10 2.59 -1.14
N ASP A 132 -1.90 3.13 -0.21
CA ASP A 132 -3.32 2.77 -0.08
C ASP A 132 -4.25 3.83 -0.70
N GLN A 133 -3.78 5.08 -0.74
CA GLN A 133 -4.56 6.24 -1.13
C GLN A 133 -3.72 7.25 -1.92
N LEU A 134 -4.35 7.92 -2.87
CA LEU A 134 -3.80 9.04 -3.61
C LEU A 134 -4.55 10.32 -3.26
N LEU A 135 -3.85 11.27 -2.62
CA LEU A 135 -4.37 12.60 -2.35
C LEU A 135 -4.06 13.53 -3.54
N LEU A 136 -5.10 13.91 -4.28
CA LEU A 136 -5.01 14.89 -5.35
C LEU A 136 -5.35 16.27 -4.82
N VAL A 137 -4.39 17.20 -4.88
CA VAL A 137 -4.57 18.57 -4.40
C VAL A 137 -4.54 19.55 -5.57
N PHE A 138 -5.60 20.35 -5.71
CA PHE A 138 -5.71 21.41 -6.71
C PHE A 138 -5.98 22.74 -6.04
N ALA A 139 -5.40 23.83 -6.58
CA ALA A 139 -5.78 25.18 -6.19
C ALA A 139 -7.07 25.58 -6.92
N LEU A 140 -8.01 26.20 -6.21
CA LEU A 140 -9.20 26.81 -6.81
C LEU A 140 -8.84 28.12 -7.55
N GLU A 141 -7.90 28.88 -7.00
CA GLU A 141 -7.43 30.14 -7.55
C GLU A 141 -5.91 30.29 -7.35
N GLU A 142 -5.24 31.02 -8.26
CA GLU A 142 -3.78 31.19 -8.30
C GLU A 142 -2.95 29.87 -8.30
N PRO A 143 -2.98 29.05 -9.36
CA PRO A 143 -3.69 29.28 -10.62
C PRO A 143 -5.16 28.86 -10.54
N THR A 144 -5.99 29.47 -11.39
CA THR A 144 -7.39 29.10 -11.57
C THR A 144 -7.52 27.64 -11.99
N LEU A 145 -8.44 26.91 -11.37
CA LEU A 145 -8.67 25.50 -11.66
C LEU A 145 -9.24 25.28 -13.06
N ASP A 146 -8.52 24.54 -13.91
CA ASP A 146 -9.01 24.10 -15.21
C ASP A 146 -9.74 22.74 -15.10
N PRO A 147 -11.05 22.65 -15.43
CA PRO A 147 -11.80 21.40 -15.41
C PRO A 147 -11.17 20.31 -16.30
N VAL A 148 -10.58 20.68 -17.43
CA VAL A 148 -10.01 19.70 -18.37
C VAL A 148 -8.74 19.09 -17.78
N GLN A 149 -7.85 19.92 -17.24
CA GLN A 149 -6.68 19.45 -16.50
C GLN A 149 -7.08 18.55 -15.34
N LEU A 150 -8.03 18.97 -14.51
CA LEU A 150 -8.52 18.19 -13.38
C LEU A 150 -9.01 16.80 -13.81
N SER A 151 -9.88 16.74 -14.83
CA SER A 151 -10.39 15.46 -15.35
C SER A 151 -9.30 14.50 -15.79
N ARG A 152 -8.22 14.99 -16.42
CA ARG A 152 -7.09 14.15 -16.84
C ARG A 152 -6.34 13.55 -15.65
N PHE A 153 -6.17 14.33 -14.58
CA PHE A 153 -5.55 13.83 -13.36
C PHE A 153 -6.44 12.81 -12.65
N LEU A 154 -7.75 13.04 -12.59
CA LEU A 154 -8.69 12.08 -12.02
C LEU A 154 -8.66 10.75 -12.79
N VAL A 155 -8.76 10.79 -14.12
CA VAL A 155 -8.64 9.58 -14.95
C VAL A 155 -7.31 8.86 -14.72
N LYS A 156 -6.19 9.60 -14.63
CA LYS A 156 -4.89 9.00 -14.36
C LYS A 156 -4.83 8.40 -12.95
N ALA A 157 -5.37 9.07 -11.95
CA ALA A 157 -5.43 8.60 -10.58
C ALA A 157 -6.24 7.31 -10.46
N GLU A 158 -7.45 7.25 -11.04
CA GLU A 158 -8.27 6.03 -11.06
C GLU A 158 -7.57 4.87 -11.76
N SER A 159 -6.78 5.14 -12.82
CA SER A 159 -6.02 4.10 -13.51
C SER A 159 -4.96 3.41 -12.63
N THR A 160 -4.60 4.00 -11.49
CA THR A 160 -3.67 3.39 -10.52
C THR A 160 -4.34 2.33 -9.65
N GLY A 161 -5.67 2.31 -9.60
CA GLY A 161 -6.45 1.43 -8.71
C GLY A 161 -6.38 1.80 -7.22
N LEU A 162 -5.72 2.91 -6.87
CA LEU A 162 -5.68 3.44 -5.51
C LEU A 162 -6.93 4.25 -5.20
N SER A 163 -7.34 4.28 -3.93
CA SER A 163 -8.43 5.14 -3.48
C SER A 163 -8.04 6.61 -3.67
N VAL A 164 -8.86 7.38 -4.39
CA VAL A 164 -8.56 8.79 -4.69
C VAL A 164 -9.30 9.70 -3.71
N CYS A 165 -8.57 10.60 -3.05
CA CYS A 165 -9.15 11.71 -2.29
C CYS A 165 -8.84 13.02 -3.01
N LEU A 166 -9.89 13.78 -3.32
CA LEU A 166 -9.76 15.06 -4.01
C LEU A 166 -9.84 16.21 -3.01
N CYS A 167 -8.85 17.09 -3.07
CA CYS A 167 -8.69 18.23 -2.18
C CYS A 167 -8.56 19.51 -2.99
N LEU A 168 -9.45 20.47 -2.74
CA LEU A 168 -9.48 21.79 -3.38
C LEU A 168 -8.96 22.84 -2.40
N ASN A 169 -7.68 23.18 -2.55
CA ASN A 169 -6.97 24.18 -1.76
C ASN A 169 -7.28 25.61 -2.23
N LYS A 170 -6.92 26.58 -1.40
CA LYS A 170 -7.15 28.02 -1.61
C LYS A 170 -8.63 28.37 -1.75
N SER A 171 -9.48 27.63 -1.05
CA SER A 171 -10.93 27.91 -1.00
C SER A 171 -11.22 29.31 -0.45
N ASP A 172 -10.29 29.89 0.31
CA ASP A 172 -10.39 31.25 0.85
C ASP A 172 -10.28 32.37 -0.19
N LEU A 173 -9.81 32.08 -1.39
CA LEU A 173 -9.68 33.04 -2.50
C LEU A 173 -10.93 33.10 -3.39
N VAL A 174 -11.86 32.17 -3.22
CA VAL A 174 -13.09 32.09 -4.03
C VAL A 174 -14.33 32.34 -3.19
N THR A 175 -15.42 32.75 -3.84
CA THR A 175 -16.71 32.97 -3.18
C THR A 175 -17.39 31.64 -2.86
N ALA A 176 -18.32 31.64 -1.90
CA ALA A 176 -19.11 30.46 -1.56
C ALA A 176 -19.89 29.89 -2.77
N ALA A 177 -20.43 30.77 -3.62
CA ALA A 177 -21.12 30.35 -4.85
C ALA A 177 -20.19 29.62 -5.84
N ALA A 178 -18.94 30.05 -5.96
CA ALA A 178 -17.95 29.37 -6.79
C ALA A 178 -17.54 28.00 -6.21
N GLN A 179 -17.46 27.89 -4.87
CA GLN A 179 -17.22 26.60 -4.21
C GLN A 179 -18.38 25.62 -4.45
N GLU A 180 -19.62 26.11 -4.35
CA GLU A 180 -20.83 25.31 -4.59
C GLU A 180 -20.89 24.81 -6.05
N GLU A 181 -20.55 25.65 -7.03
CA GLU A 181 -20.48 25.22 -8.44
C GLU A 181 -19.47 24.06 -8.64
N TRP A 182 -18.30 24.16 -8.00
CA TRP A 182 -17.29 23.11 -8.05
C TRP A 182 -17.72 21.84 -7.33
N LEU A 183 -18.38 21.97 -6.18
CA LEU A 183 -18.92 20.84 -5.43
C LEU A 183 -19.94 20.07 -6.27
N ASP A 184 -20.94 20.76 -6.82
CA ASP A 184 -21.99 20.16 -7.65
C ASP A 184 -21.40 19.46 -8.87
N ARG A 185 -20.43 20.11 -9.54
CA ARG A 185 -19.74 19.54 -10.71
C ARG A 185 -19.00 18.25 -10.35
N LEU A 186 -18.31 18.22 -9.22
CA LEU A 186 -17.49 17.07 -8.80
C LEU A 186 -18.35 15.94 -8.24
N GLN A 187 -19.42 16.25 -7.52
CA GLN A 187 -20.41 15.25 -7.09
C GLN A 187 -21.11 14.62 -8.29
N ALA A 188 -21.41 15.38 -9.34
CA ALA A 188 -21.92 14.83 -10.60
C ALA A 188 -20.94 13.86 -11.29
N TRP A 189 -19.63 13.99 -11.02
CA TRP A 189 -18.60 13.04 -11.47
C TRP A 189 -18.39 11.88 -10.49
N GLY A 190 -19.07 11.87 -9.34
CA GLY A 190 -18.95 10.84 -8.31
C GLY A 190 -17.86 11.08 -7.28
N TYR A 191 -17.29 12.30 -7.22
CA TYR A 191 -16.27 12.67 -6.24
C TYR A 191 -16.86 13.51 -5.11
N ASP A 192 -16.35 13.30 -3.90
CA ASP A 192 -16.64 14.13 -2.73
C ASP A 192 -15.40 14.98 -2.39
N PRO A 193 -15.30 16.23 -2.89
CA PRO A 193 -14.11 17.04 -2.73
C PRO A 193 -14.03 17.71 -1.35
N LEU A 194 -12.83 17.70 -0.77
CA LEU A 194 -12.52 18.45 0.45
C LEU A 194 -12.07 19.87 0.11
N PHE A 195 -12.81 20.88 0.56
CA PHE A 195 -12.39 22.28 0.43
C PHE A 195 -11.47 22.67 1.59
N VAL A 196 -10.25 23.10 1.27
CA VAL A 196 -9.25 23.48 2.27
C VAL A 196 -8.63 24.83 2.00
N SER A 197 -8.16 25.47 3.06
CA SER A 197 -7.25 26.60 2.97
C SER A 197 -6.07 26.33 3.88
N VAL A 198 -4.91 26.05 3.30
CA VAL A 198 -3.67 25.88 4.07
C VAL A 198 -3.32 27.18 4.80
N TYR A 199 -3.54 28.34 4.17
CA TYR A 199 -3.22 29.64 4.77
C TYR A 199 -4.10 29.95 5.99
N LYS A 200 -5.41 29.72 5.88
CA LYS A 200 -6.35 29.90 6.99
C LYS A 200 -6.45 28.68 7.92
N LYS A 201 -5.70 27.61 7.64
CA LYS A 201 -5.76 26.31 8.34
C LYS A 201 -7.19 25.74 8.42
N MET A 202 -7.97 25.89 7.35
CA MET A 202 -9.33 25.36 7.27
C MET A 202 -9.36 24.02 6.55
N GLY A 203 -10.10 23.06 7.08
CA GLY A 203 -10.36 21.77 6.43
C GLY A 203 -9.16 20.82 6.40
N LEU A 204 -8.08 21.14 7.11
CA LEU A 204 -6.87 20.30 7.14
C LEU A 204 -7.07 19.03 7.97
N GLU A 205 -7.97 19.08 8.96
CA GLU A 205 -8.31 17.95 9.82
C GLU A 205 -8.92 16.80 9.01
N ALA A 206 -9.72 17.12 7.99
CA ALA A 206 -10.35 16.13 7.12
C ALA A 206 -9.35 15.39 6.21
N VAL A 207 -8.15 15.95 5.99
CA VAL A 207 -7.09 15.34 5.18
C VAL A 207 -6.16 14.45 6.01
N GLN A 208 -6.15 14.62 7.34
CA GLN A 208 -5.28 13.89 8.27
C GLN A 208 -5.93 12.61 8.82
N ALA A 209 -7.21 12.39 8.55
CA ALA A 209 -8.00 11.23 8.96
C ALA A 209 -7.77 10.03 8.02
#